data_AF-A0A2V8M4Y2-F1
#
_entry.id   AF-A0A2V8M4Y2-F1
#
_cell.length_a   1.000
_cell.length_b   1.000
_cell.length_c   1.000
_cell.angle_alpha   90.00
_cell.angle_beta   90.00
_cell.angle_gamma   90.00
#
_symmetry.space_group_name_H-M   'P 1'
#
loop_
_entity.id
_entity.type
_entity.pdbx_description
1 polymer ?
#
loop_
_entity_poly.entity_id
_entity_poly.type
_entity_poly.pdbx_seq_one_letter_code
_entity_poly.pdbx_strand_id
1 'polypeptide(L)'
;MHRTASIMGLLLGVILLVSTPASAQTRVGFNLSGMWSSMYHEDELERTDPGSPMGDYLGIPINDDARLRADTWDADLISVLEHQCIPHSSVYAMRAPSNLKISTIEDPTTAQIIAFIIDGTYTGPRTIWMDGRPHPSQFAAHTFSGFSTGVWEGDTLRVETTHIKTGYLRRLEAS
;
A
#
# COMPACT_ATOMS: atom_id res chain seq x y z
N MET A 1 -11.43 -22.22 61.27
CA MET A 1 -11.95 -22.22 59.88
C MET A 1 -11.96 -20.85 59.19
N HIS A 2 -11.86 -19.71 59.90
CA HIS A 2 -11.88 -18.39 59.25
C HIS A 2 -10.55 -17.94 58.61
N ARG A 3 -9.40 -18.39 59.12
CA ARG A 3 -8.07 -17.99 58.59
C ARG A 3 -7.74 -18.58 57.20
N THR A 4 -8.24 -19.76 56.90
CA THR A 4 -8.01 -20.44 55.62
C THR A 4 -8.80 -19.80 54.47
N ALA A 5 -9.98 -19.22 54.78
CA ALA A 5 -10.81 -18.52 53.80
C ALA A 5 -10.18 -17.18 53.34
N SER A 6 -9.53 -16.44 54.26
CA SER A 6 -8.85 -15.19 53.91
C SER A 6 -7.60 -15.38 53.05
N ILE A 7 -6.87 -16.48 53.25
CA ILE A 7 -5.69 -16.79 52.43
C ILE A 7 -6.11 -17.22 51.01
N MET A 8 -7.20 -17.98 50.90
CA MET A 8 -7.78 -18.36 49.60
C MET A 8 -8.30 -17.15 48.80
N GLY A 9 -8.94 -16.19 49.48
CA GLY A 9 -9.42 -14.95 48.84
C GLY A 9 -8.28 -14.04 48.36
N LEU A 10 -7.17 -13.98 49.12
CA LEU A 10 -5.99 -13.21 48.72
C LEU A 10 -5.28 -13.83 47.51
N LEU A 11 -5.19 -15.17 47.47
CA LEU A 11 -4.59 -15.90 46.34
C LEU A 11 -5.43 -15.77 45.04
N LEU A 12 -6.77 -15.79 45.14
CA LEU A 12 -7.64 -15.53 43.99
C LEU A 12 -7.52 -14.09 43.46
N GLY A 13 -7.37 -13.11 44.36
CA GLY A 13 -7.20 -11.71 43.99
C GLY A 13 -5.88 -11.45 43.24
N VAL A 14 -4.78 -12.10 43.64
CA VAL A 14 -3.49 -11.96 42.96
C VAL A 14 -3.49 -12.60 41.57
N ILE A 15 -4.20 -13.71 41.36
CA ILE A 15 -4.32 -14.35 40.04
C ILE A 15 -5.08 -13.45 39.04
N LEU A 16 -6.10 -12.71 39.51
CA LEU A 16 -6.87 -11.75 38.70
C LEU A 16 -6.09 -10.45 38.37
N LEU A 17 -5.04 -10.12 39.14
CA LEU A 17 -4.17 -8.97 38.87
C LEU A 17 -3.02 -9.30 37.90
N VAL A 18 -2.71 -10.58 37.69
CA VAL A 18 -1.70 -11.06 36.72
C VAL A 18 -2.33 -11.45 35.37
N SER A 19 -3.66 -11.50 35.28
CA SER A 19 -4.36 -11.48 33.99
C SER A 19 -4.33 -10.08 33.38
N THR A 20 -3.14 -9.54 33.12
CA THR A 20 -2.99 -8.66 31.96
C THR A 20 -3.53 -9.47 30.79
N PRO A 21 -4.53 -8.99 30.02
CA PRO A 21 -4.82 -9.62 28.76
C PRO A 21 -3.50 -9.60 28.02
N ALA A 22 -2.90 -10.77 27.83
CA ALA A 22 -1.87 -10.91 26.83
C ALA A 22 -2.52 -10.32 25.59
N SER A 23 -1.92 -9.29 24.99
CA SER A 23 -2.21 -8.89 23.62
C SER A 23 -1.77 -10.02 22.70
N ALA A 24 -2.32 -11.21 22.92
CA ALA A 24 -2.15 -12.40 22.14
C ALA A 24 -3.15 -12.23 21.01
N GLN A 25 -2.62 -11.85 19.86
CA GLN A 25 -3.25 -12.09 18.57
C GLN A 25 -4.56 -11.33 18.34
N THR A 26 -4.51 -10.00 18.48
CA THR A 26 -5.26 -9.17 17.53
C THR A 26 -4.66 -9.44 16.15
N ARG A 27 -5.11 -10.52 15.49
CA ARG A 27 -5.01 -10.72 14.04
C ARG A 27 -5.86 -9.64 13.39
N VAL A 28 -5.37 -8.42 13.47
CA VAL A 28 -5.96 -7.23 12.87
C VAL A 28 -5.39 -7.29 11.46
N GLY A 29 -6.21 -7.76 10.53
CA GLY A 29 -5.81 -8.05 9.15
C GLY A 29 -6.27 -9.42 8.65
N PHE A 30 -6.76 -9.43 7.41
CA PHE A 30 -7.16 -10.64 6.68
C PHE A 30 -6.19 -10.89 5.52
N ASN A 31 -6.19 -12.12 5.00
CA ASN A 31 -5.34 -12.45 3.86
C ASN A 31 -5.96 -11.88 2.57
N LEU A 32 -5.23 -10.97 1.91
CA LEU A 32 -5.61 -10.33 0.66
C LEU A 32 -5.28 -11.18 -0.58
N SER A 33 -4.68 -12.35 -0.41
CA SER A 33 -4.22 -13.19 -1.53
C SER A 33 -5.36 -13.57 -2.46
N GLY A 34 -5.15 -13.43 -3.76
CA GLY A 34 -6.14 -13.76 -4.77
C GLY A 34 -5.94 -13.03 -6.08
N MET A 35 -6.87 -13.26 -6.99
CA MET A 35 -7.00 -12.51 -8.25
C MET A 35 -8.12 -11.49 -8.07
N TRP A 36 -7.81 -10.23 -8.34
CA TRP A 36 -8.71 -9.10 -8.19
C TRP A 36 -9.00 -8.51 -9.55
N SER A 37 -10.27 -8.45 -9.92
CA SER A 37 -10.70 -7.84 -11.18
C SER A 37 -10.91 -6.35 -11.01
N SER A 38 -10.44 -5.56 -11.97
CA SER A 38 -10.71 -4.13 -11.99
C SER A 38 -12.16 -3.86 -12.39
N MET A 39 -12.82 -2.98 -11.62
CA MET A 39 -14.20 -2.53 -11.86
C MET A 39 -14.17 -1.02 -12.10
N TYR A 40 -14.84 -0.56 -13.14
CA TYR A 40 -14.78 0.83 -13.62
C TYR A 40 -16.15 1.53 -13.58
N HIS A 41 -16.95 1.31 -12.53
CA HIS A 41 -18.33 1.83 -12.49
C HIS A 41 -18.42 3.34 -12.25
N GLU A 42 -17.46 3.92 -11.51
CA GLU A 42 -17.50 5.32 -11.08
C GLU A 42 -16.31 6.14 -11.56
N ASP A 43 -15.24 5.49 -12.02
CA ASP A 43 -13.94 6.09 -12.33
C ASP A 43 -13.39 5.66 -13.71
N GLU A 44 -14.28 5.30 -14.64
CA GLU A 44 -13.90 4.85 -15.99
C GLU A 44 -13.01 5.87 -16.71
N LEU A 45 -13.36 7.16 -16.63
CA LEU A 45 -12.62 8.24 -17.28
C LEU A 45 -11.24 8.46 -16.65
N GLU A 46 -11.06 8.14 -15.37
CA GLU A 46 -9.77 8.25 -14.67
C GLU A 46 -8.87 7.05 -14.90
N ARG A 47 -9.42 5.93 -15.40
CA ARG A 47 -8.73 4.63 -15.48
C ARG A 47 -8.56 4.08 -16.89
N THR A 48 -9.33 4.56 -17.85
CA THR A 48 -9.36 4.07 -19.23
C THR A 48 -9.20 5.21 -20.23
N ASP A 49 -8.76 4.90 -21.44
CA ASP A 49 -8.68 5.85 -22.55
C ASP A 49 -10.06 6.47 -22.84
N PRO A 50 -10.15 7.79 -23.09
CA PRO A 50 -9.07 8.74 -23.38
C PRO A 50 -8.45 9.45 -22.15
N GLY A 51 -8.86 9.09 -20.93
CA GLY A 51 -8.47 9.76 -19.69
C GLY A 51 -9.28 11.03 -19.38
N SER A 52 -9.13 11.58 -18.16
CA SER A 52 -9.74 12.86 -17.76
C SER A 52 -9.37 14.02 -18.71
N PRO A 53 -10.19 15.08 -18.86
CA PRO A 53 -9.88 16.22 -19.71
C PRO A 53 -8.55 16.94 -19.35
N MET A 54 -7.98 17.66 -20.32
CA MET A 54 -6.78 18.49 -20.07
C MET A 54 -7.13 19.61 -19.07
N GLY A 55 -6.22 19.92 -18.15
CA GLY A 55 -6.47 20.94 -17.12
C GLY A 55 -7.43 20.52 -16.01
N ASP A 56 -7.95 19.28 -16.03
CA ASP A 56 -8.73 18.74 -14.93
C ASP A 56 -7.82 18.22 -13.81
N TYR A 57 -7.79 18.96 -12.70
CA TYR A 57 -7.06 18.64 -11.48
C TYR A 57 -7.98 18.36 -10.30
N LEU A 58 -9.28 18.11 -10.55
CA LEU A 58 -10.25 17.92 -9.49
C LEU A 58 -9.83 16.76 -8.59
N GLY A 59 -9.76 17.02 -7.28
CA GLY A 59 -9.39 16.02 -6.28
C GLY A 59 -7.88 15.76 -6.12
N ILE A 60 -7.02 16.41 -6.91
CA ILE A 60 -5.56 16.28 -6.80
C ILE A 60 -4.99 17.55 -6.17
N PRO A 61 -4.32 17.47 -5.00
CA PRO A 61 -3.62 18.62 -4.45
C PRO A 61 -2.40 18.94 -5.32
N ILE A 62 -2.46 20.03 -6.08
CA ILE A 62 -1.36 20.50 -6.94
C ILE A 62 -0.85 21.87 -6.49
N ASN A 63 0.46 22.07 -6.61
CA ASN A 63 1.11 23.38 -6.48
C ASN A 63 1.30 24.03 -7.88
N ASP A 64 1.86 25.24 -7.92
CA ASP A 64 2.04 25.98 -9.18
C ASP A 64 3.02 25.29 -10.14
N ASP A 65 4.06 24.64 -9.61
CA ASP A 65 5.03 23.87 -10.43
C ASP A 65 4.37 22.66 -11.10
N ALA A 66 3.53 21.92 -10.36
CA ALA A 66 2.76 20.82 -10.91
C ALA A 66 1.77 21.34 -11.97
N ARG A 67 1.08 22.46 -11.72
CA ARG A 67 0.17 23.06 -12.70
C ARG A 67 0.89 23.43 -14.00
N LEU A 68 2.04 24.11 -13.90
CA LEU A 68 2.87 24.44 -15.06
C LEU A 68 3.29 23.19 -15.84
N ARG A 69 3.66 22.11 -15.15
CA ARG A 69 4.02 20.85 -15.82
C ARG A 69 2.86 20.23 -16.59
N ALA A 70 1.62 20.31 -16.08
CA ALA A 70 0.47 19.85 -16.87
C ALA A 70 0.17 20.75 -18.06
N ASP A 71 0.20 22.06 -17.86
CA ASP A 71 -0.15 23.01 -18.92
C ASP A 71 0.86 22.96 -20.08
N THR A 72 2.08 22.50 -19.80
CA THR A 72 3.14 22.30 -20.79
C THR A 72 3.26 20.86 -21.30
N TRP A 73 2.39 19.95 -20.86
CA TRP A 73 2.42 18.55 -21.29
C TRP A 73 1.94 18.40 -22.74
N ASP A 74 2.67 17.59 -23.51
CA ASP A 74 2.36 17.30 -24.92
C ASP A 74 2.02 15.81 -25.10
N ALA A 75 0.93 15.52 -25.81
CA ALA A 75 0.49 14.16 -26.09
C ALA A 75 1.46 13.40 -27.00
N ASP A 76 2.25 14.09 -27.81
CA ASP A 76 3.22 13.43 -28.68
C ASP A 76 4.33 12.74 -27.87
N LEU A 77 4.58 13.15 -26.62
CA LEU A 77 5.56 12.51 -25.72
C LEU A 77 5.26 11.02 -25.48
N ILE A 78 3.99 10.62 -25.42
CA ILE A 78 3.62 9.22 -25.21
C ILE A 78 3.64 8.41 -26.52
N SER A 79 3.82 9.05 -27.69
CA SER A 79 3.94 8.37 -28.98
C SER A 79 5.40 8.01 -29.32
N VAL A 80 6.36 8.63 -28.63
CA VAL A 80 7.80 8.39 -28.81
C VAL A 80 8.14 6.96 -28.40
N LEU A 81 8.93 6.27 -29.23
CA LEU A 81 9.22 4.85 -29.06
C LEU A 81 9.98 4.57 -27.75
N GLU A 82 10.89 5.47 -27.38
CA GLU A 82 11.68 5.43 -26.16
C GLU A 82 10.82 5.49 -24.89
N HIS A 83 9.60 6.04 -24.97
CA HIS A 83 8.70 6.20 -23.84
C HIS A 83 7.69 5.07 -23.66
N GLN A 84 7.49 4.21 -24.67
CA GLN A 84 6.52 3.11 -24.63
C GLN A 84 6.78 2.09 -23.53
N CYS A 85 8.04 1.97 -23.11
CA CYS A 85 8.49 0.96 -22.14
C CYS A 85 8.90 1.57 -20.80
N ILE A 86 8.58 2.84 -20.54
CA ILE A 86 8.85 3.45 -19.23
C ILE A 86 7.90 2.80 -18.21
N PRO A 87 8.41 2.14 -17.16
CA PRO A 87 7.55 1.54 -16.15
C PRO A 87 6.71 2.62 -15.46
N HIS A 88 5.45 2.32 -15.18
CA HIS A 88 4.62 3.21 -14.39
C HIS A 88 5.07 3.21 -12.93
N SER A 89 4.76 4.23 -12.14
CA SER A 89 5.01 4.15 -10.69
C SER A 89 3.99 3.21 -10.02
N SER A 90 4.32 2.67 -8.84
CA SER A 90 3.40 1.80 -8.10
C SER A 90 2.07 2.47 -7.74
N VAL A 91 2.02 3.80 -7.70
CA VAL A 91 0.77 4.56 -7.47
C VAL A 91 -0.16 4.44 -8.67
N TYR A 92 0.35 4.63 -9.89
CA TYR A 92 -0.42 4.43 -11.11
C TYR A 92 -0.77 2.96 -11.32
N ALA A 93 0.16 2.05 -11.04
CA ALA A 93 -0.02 0.61 -11.20
C ALA A 93 -1.28 0.06 -10.50
N MET A 94 -1.60 0.57 -9.31
CA MET A 94 -2.83 0.19 -8.58
C MET A 94 -4.12 0.68 -9.25
N ARG A 95 -4.02 1.71 -10.10
CA ARG A 95 -5.12 2.36 -10.82
C ARG A 95 -5.15 2.03 -12.32
N ALA A 96 -4.18 1.28 -12.82
CA ALA A 96 -4.10 0.93 -14.23
C ALA A 96 -5.29 0.02 -14.63
N PRO A 97 -5.63 -0.04 -15.93
CA PRO A 97 -6.71 -0.88 -16.43
C PRO A 97 -6.28 -2.36 -16.52
N SER A 98 -5.87 -2.95 -15.39
CA SER A 98 -5.42 -4.34 -15.31
C SER A 98 -5.95 -5.05 -14.04
N ASN A 99 -6.02 -6.37 -14.09
CA ASN A 99 -6.36 -7.19 -12.92
C ASN A 99 -5.13 -7.39 -12.04
N LEU A 100 -5.31 -7.40 -10.73
CA LEU A 100 -4.22 -7.56 -9.77
C LEU A 100 -4.15 -9.01 -9.28
N LYS A 101 -2.95 -9.56 -9.22
CA LYS A 101 -2.67 -10.79 -8.46
C LYS A 101 -1.98 -10.40 -7.17
N ILE A 102 -2.59 -10.73 -6.04
CA ILE A 102 -1.97 -10.58 -4.72
C ILE A 102 -1.53 -11.95 -4.23
N SER A 103 -0.24 -12.10 -3.92
CA SER A 103 0.33 -13.30 -3.30
C SER A 103 1.01 -12.95 -1.98
N THR A 104 1.18 -13.92 -1.10
CA THR A 104 1.82 -13.73 0.22
C THR A 104 3.23 -14.34 0.24
N ILE A 105 4.10 -13.72 1.03
CA ILE A 105 5.28 -14.39 1.58
C ILE A 105 4.97 -14.65 3.06
N GLU A 106 5.18 -15.87 3.51
CA GLU A 106 4.90 -16.30 4.88
C GLU A 106 6.19 -16.81 5.56
N ASP A 107 6.29 -16.59 6.86
CA ASP A 107 7.32 -17.21 7.69
C ASP A 107 7.02 -18.72 7.83
N PRO A 108 7.93 -19.62 7.43
CA PRO A 108 7.69 -21.06 7.45
C PRO A 108 7.49 -21.65 8.85
N THR A 109 7.92 -20.96 9.90
CA THR A 109 7.83 -21.44 11.28
C THR A 109 6.55 -20.96 11.96
N THR A 110 6.12 -19.73 11.66
CA THR A 110 5.01 -19.08 12.35
C THR A 110 3.74 -18.96 11.50
N ALA A 111 3.83 -19.24 10.20
CA ALA A 111 2.79 -19.01 9.20
C ALA A 111 2.26 -17.56 9.17
N GLN A 112 3.07 -16.61 9.66
CA GLN A 112 2.73 -15.19 9.61
C GLN A 112 3.05 -14.63 8.22
N ILE A 113 2.13 -13.82 7.68
CA ILE A 113 2.37 -13.09 6.43
C ILE A 113 3.41 -12.01 6.69
N ILE A 114 4.59 -12.16 6.10
CA ILE A 114 5.68 -11.18 6.16
C ILE A 114 5.59 -10.14 5.04
N ALA A 115 4.92 -10.49 3.93
CA ALA A 115 4.70 -9.56 2.83
C ALA A 115 3.49 -9.91 1.97
N PHE A 116 2.90 -8.89 1.37
CA PHE A 116 2.05 -9.02 0.19
C PHE A 116 2.84 -8.62 -1.06
N ILE A 117 2.76 -9.42 -2.12
CA ILE A 117 3.29 -9.12 -3.45
C ILE A 117 2.11 -8.88 -4.37
N ILE A 118 2.01 -7.65 -4.89
CA ILE A 118 1.01 -7.24 -5.87
C ILE A 118 1.65 -7.26 -7.25
N ASP A 119 1.09 -8.03 -8.15
CA ASP A 119 1.54 -8.27 -9.52
C ASP A 119 0.37 -8.08 -10.50
N GLY A 120 0.63 -8.11 -11.80
CA GLY A 120 -0.39 -7.90 -12.84
C GLY A 120 -0.51 -6.44 -13.31
N THR A 121 0.54 -5.65 -13.12
CA THR A 121 0.58 -4.23 -13.52
C THR A 121 1.77 -3.97 -14.45
N TYR A 122 1.75 -2.82 -15.12
CA TYR A 122 2.74 -2.38 -16.11
C TYR A 122 4.12 -1.98 -15.54
N THR A 123 4.31 -2.11 -14.22
CA THR A 123 5.51 -1.68 -13.47
C THR A 123 6.41 -2.83 -13.05
N GLY A 124 5.86 -4.04 -13.00
CA GLY A 124 6.43 -5.17 -12.24
C GLY A 124 5.87 -5.26 -10.82
N PRO A 125 6.27 -6.29 -10.05
CA PRO A 125 5.67 -6.57 -8.75
C PRO A 125 6.00 -5.49 -7.71
N ARG A 126 5.00 -5.11 -6.91
CA ARG A 126 5.14 -4.29 -5.71
C ARG A 126 5.11 -5.18 -4.48
N THR A 127 6.08 -5.03 -3.58
CA THR A 127 6.09 -5.73 -2.30
C THR A 127 5.72 -4.78 -1.16
N ILE A 128 4.76 -5.18 -0.33
CA ILE A 128 4.36 -4.51 0.90
C ILE A 128 4.80 -5.38 2.06
N TRP A 129 5.81 -4.93 2.81
CA TRP A 129 6.36 -5.65 3.96
C TRP A 129 5.51 -5.42 5.21
N MET A 130 5.15 -6.49 5.90
CA MET A 130 4.25 -6.47 7.06
C MET A 130 4.98 -6.66 8.40
N ASP A 131 6.29 -6.90 8.36
CA ASP A 131 7.13 -7.24 9.51
C ASP A 131 7.72 -6.00 10.24
N GLY A 132 7.30 -4.80 9.86
CA GLY A 132 7.75 -3.55 10.49
C GLY A 132 9.21 -3.20 10.23
N ARG A 133 9.83 -3.77 9.20
CA ARG A 133 11.22 -3.44 8.83
C ARG A 133 11.41 -1.96 8.52
N PRO A 134 12.60 -1.39 8.80
CA PRO A 134 12.88 0.01 8.52
C PRO A 134 12.90 0.29 7.02
N HIS A 135 12.51 1.51 6.66
CA HIS A 135 12.68 2.01 5.30
C HIS A 135 14.17 2.19 4.96
N PRO A 136 14.57 2.05 3.68
CA PRO A 136 15.93 2.31 3.25
C PRO A 136 16.41 3.72 3.63
N SER A 137 17.73 3.92 3.67
CA SER A 137 18.30 5.26 3.87
C SER A 137 17.86 6.20 2.74
N GLN A 138 17.71 7.49 3.01
CA GLN A 138 17.37 8.52 2.01
C GLN A 138 18.26 8.54 0.75
N PHE A 139 19.45 7.95 0.79
CA PHE A 139 20.38 7.87 -0.35
C PHE A 139 20.21 6.57 -1.17
N ALA A 140 19.27 5.70 -0.79
CA ALA A 140 19.01 4.47 -1.52
C ALA A 140 18.36 4.78 -2.88
N ALA A 141 18.63 3.93 -3.86
CA ALA A 141 18.12 4.11 -5.21
C ALA A 141 16.59 4.10 -5.24
N HIS A 142 16.00 5.08 -5.93
CA HIS A 142 14.56 5.11 -6.16
C HIS A 142 14.18 4.15 -7.28
N THR A 143 13.08 3.40 -7.10
CA THR A 143 12.54 2.47 -8.08
C THR A 143 11.11 2.86 -8.45
N PHE A 144 10.58 2.35 -9.56
CA PHE A 144 9.18 2.60 -9.91
C PHE A 144 8.19 1.94 -8.94
N SER A 145 8.55 0.79 -8.36
CA SER A 145 7.73 0.15 -7.33
C SER A 145 7.80 0.85 -5.96
N GLY A 146 8.90 1.56 -5.69
CA GLY A 146 9.22 2.09 -4.37
C GLY A 146 9.50 0.99 -3.34
N PHE A 147 9.68 1.41 -2.09
CA PHE A 147 9.77 0.53 -0.92
C PHE A 147 8.54 0.75 -0.05
N SER A 148 7.77 -0.32 0.22
CA SER A 148 6.52 -0.22 0.98
C SER A 148 6.52 -1.05 2.26
N THR A 149 6.03 -0.48 3.35
CA THR A 149 5.65 -1.20 4.57
C THR A 149 4.16 -1.04 4.84
N GLY A 150 3.55 -2.05 5.44
CA GLY A 150 2.13 -2.10 5.77
C GLY A 150 1.91 -2.30 7.26
N VAL A 151 0.94 -1.59 7.81
CA VAL A 151 0.45 -1.76 9.18
C VAL A 151 -1.07 -1.83 9.13
N TRP A 152 -1.64 -2.83 9.79
CA TRP A 152 -3.09 -2.93 9.92
C TRP A 152 -3.60 -2.00 11.02
N GLU A 153 -4.56 -1.16 10.66
CA GLU A 153 -5.31 -0.26 11.53
C GLU A 153 -6.78 -0.71 11.50
N GLY A 154 -7.15 -1.64 12.39
CA GLY A 154 -8.48 -2.27 12.35
C GLY A 154 -8.65 -3.17 11.13
N ASP A 155 -9.64 -2.87 10.29
CA ASP A 155 -9.87 -3.54 9.00
C ASP A 155 -9.15 -2.88 7.83
N THR A 156 -8.42 -1.79 8.07
CA THR A 156 -7.75 -0.99 7.05
C THR A 156 -6.25 -1.28 7.02
N LEU A 157 -5.71 -1.58 5.83
CA LEU A 157 -4.27 -1.72 5.63
C LEU A 157 -3.66 -0.36 5.27
N ARG A 158 -2.97 0.27 6.22
CA ARG A 158 -2.19 1.48 5.96
C ARG A 158 -0.84 1.12 5.36
N VAL A 159 -0.56 1.63 4.16
CA VAL A 159 0.69 1.37 3.45
C VAL A 159 1.49 2.66 3.33
N GLU A 160 2.73 2.65 3.84
CA GLU A 160 3.68 3.73 3.65
C GLU A 160 4.66 3.33 2.54
N THR A 161 4.85 4.20 1.55
CA THR A 161 5.77 3.96 0.43
C THR A 161 6.79 5.09 0.33
N THR A 162 8.07 4.74 0.24
CA THR A 162 9.18 5.68 0.02
C THR A 162 10.04 5.22 -1.16
N HIS A 163 11.09 5.98 -1.50
CA HIS A 163 12.05 5.62 -2.55
C HIS A 163 11.39 5.30 -3.89
N ILE A 164 10.28 5.96 -4.18
CA ILE A 164 9.54 5.80 -5.42
C ILE A 164 10.03 6.84 -6.42
N LYS A 165 10.19 6.44 -7.69
CA LYS A 165 10.39 7.38 -8.78
C LYS A 165 9.09 8.13 -9.07
N THR A 166 9.23 9.39 -9.44
CA THR A 166 8.16 10.17 -10.05
C THR A 166 7.54 9.37 -11.20
N GLY A 167 6.21 9.40 -11.26
CA GLY A 167 5.44 8.78 -12.33
C GLY A 167 4.18 9.58 -12.62
N TYR A 168 3.43 9.11 -13.61
CA TYR A 168 2.22 9.75 -14.07
C TYR A 168 1.08 9.56 -13.07
N LEU A 169 0.53 10.65 -12.53
CA LEU A 169 -0.74 10.62 -11.79
C LEU A 169 -1.91 10.92 -12.72
N ARG A 170 -1.73 11.94 -13.58
CA ARG A 170 -2.52 12.24 -14.78
C ARG A 170 -1.52 12.64 -15.86
N ARG A 171 -1.86 13.53 -16.79
CA ARG A 171 -0.92 14.28 -17.65
C ARG A 171 0.01 15.23 -16.86
N LEU A 172 0.30 14.81 -15.63
CA LEU A 172 1.02 15.42 -14.54
C LEU A 172 1.90 14.32 -13.96
N GLU A 173 3.17 14.64 -13.82
CA GLU A 173 4.08 13.90 -12.97
C GLU A 173 4.07 14.56 -11.59
N ALA A 174 3.75 13.81 -10.53
CA ALA A 174 3.96 14.30 -9.17
C ALA A 174 5.43 14.13 -8.79
N SER A 175 6.12 15.26 -8.63
CA SER A 175 7.49 15.36 -8.13
C SER A 175 7.60 14.91 -6.68
#